data_AF-A0A8J7NL03-F1
#
_entry.id   AF-A0A8J7NL03-F1
#
_cell.length_a   1.000
_cell.length_b   1.000
_cell.length_c   1.000
_cell.angle_alpha   90.00
_cell.angle_beta   90.00
_cell.angle_gamma   90.00
#
_symmetry.space_group_name_H-M   'P 1'
#
loop_
_entity.id
_entity.type
_entity.pdbx_description
1 polymer ?
#
loop_
_entity_poly.entity_id
_entity_poly.type
_entity_poly.pdbx_seq_one_letter_code
_entity_poly.pdbx_strand_id
1 'polypeptide(L)'
;MAAAAALERSYIEICGFERETLQKFRDITVDPGVNALHGGVKYPDSAGGFHYEECDKLLSVTSNRFIHWSTSGDTVQLVEQSLDTNLLNNAVRLKILHCALLPGGVHIQETCNHVVVLVLTSQTVHRLVLPHPSRMYRSELVTELQMQSIFTDVGKVNLRDPANTSVIPALPGPVASSGASAAWVNGEGEAHFAVASASGGILVIKLPPHDVQGSVSVLELKQSSVMQRLLTGWMPTAIRGDQGPSDVPLSLAVRQIESDAFVFALCQDHKLRLWSYKDQMCLLVADMLEYMPVNKDARHTLGQGHKLRLAFSSSTGLCLGVYLSFPKRGQFCVFQLVSTESNRYSLDHISSLFETQETLVDFSLTSADIWALWLDDENQTVVKYISFEHNQAGQWNQVFVQPPSDEEVNFGEDQDPREIYLERIFSPGSFTASAILKALQIYRRGAERILDLSWEALKKEVTVAVENELQSRVTEYEFPPEEFHQLQEEYWSRFYACCLQYQEALSTPLALHVNPSTSMVCLLKKGFLSFLVPCFGVDHLYLSSSENLSMEDETSVTEDPDTARDVLQLVQCLRLLGESVSPDMALMMEKAVEHLHPPEKAAERVLESLLANER
;
A
#
# COMPACT_ATOMS: atom_id res chain seq x y z
N MET A 1 -19.33 -8.83 -27.05
CA MET A 1 -19.42 -8.16 -25.74
C MET A 1 -19.27 -9.11 -24.56
N ALA A 2 -19.63 -10.40 -24.67
CA ALA A 2 -19.34 -11.39 -23.60
C ALA A 2 -17.85 -11.79 -23.50
N ALA A 3 -17.11 -11.81 -24.61
CA ALA A 3 -15.69 -12.19 -24.64
C ALA A 3 -14.75 -11.19 -23.93
N ALA A 4 -15.12 -9.91 -23.85
CA ALA A 4 -14.30 -8.89 -23.17
C ALA A 4 -14.40 -8.97 -21.64
N ALA A 5 -15.51 -9.50 -21.10
CA ALA A 5 -15.71 -9.62 -19.66
C ALA A 5 -14.94 -10.81 -19.03
N ALA A 6 -14.42 -11.73 -19.85
CA ALA A 6 -13.67 -12.90 -19.39
C ALA A 6 -12.15 -12.67 -19.31
N LEU A 7 -11.66 -11.50 -19.76
CA LEU A 7 -10.23 -11.18 -19.81
C LEU A 7 -9.68 -10.60 -18.49
N GLU A 8 -10.54 -10.24 -17.53
CA GLU A 8 -10.14 -9.57 -16.28
C GLU A 8 -10.28 -10.51 -15.07
N ARG A 9 -9.64 -11.69 -15.12
CA ARG A 9 -9.63 -12.64 -13.98
C ARG A 9 -8.38 -12.55 -13.12
N SER A 10 -7.29 -11.97 -13.63
CA SER A 10 -6.08 -11.81 -12.83
C SER A 10 -5.25 -10.61 -13.24
N TYR A 11 -4.35 -10.21 -12.36
CA TYR A 11 -3.42 -9.11 -12.55
C TYR A 11 -1.98 -9.59 -12.32
N ILE A 12 -1.02 -8.90 -12.92
CA ILE A 12 0.42 -9.08 -12.64
C ILE A 12 0.97 -7.78 -12.02
N GLU A 13 1.90 -7.93 -11.09
CA GLU A 13 2.65 -6.79 -10.55
C GLU A 13 3.79 -6.39 -11.50
N ILE A 14 3.90 -5.09 -11.77
CA ILE A 14 5.05 -4.46 -12.41
C ILE A 14 5.70 -3.50 -11.42
N CYS A 15 6.93 -3.80 -11.01
CA CYS A 15 7.70 -2.97 -10.08
C CYS A 15 8.23 -1.69 -10.75
N GLY A 16 7.96 -0.52 -10.14
CA GLY A 16 8.42 0.79 -10.60
C GLY A 16 9.85 1.14 -10.15
N PHE A 17 10.84 0.29 -10.42
CA PHE A 17 12.24 0.56 -10.00
C PHE A 17 12.84 1.70 -10.81
N GLU A 18 13.09 2.84 -10.15
CA GLU A 18 13.81 3.97 -10.75
C GLU A 18 15.28 3.58 -11.05
N ARG A 19 15.70 3.67 -12.32
CA ARG A 19 17.08 3.34 -12.75
C ARG A 19 17.96 4.54 -13.02
N GLU A 20 17.42 5.59 -13.65
CA GLU A 20 18.28 6.65 -14.19
C GLU A 20 18.70 7.68 -13.14
N THR A 21 17.81 8.03 -12.21
CA THR A 21 18.08 8.99 -11.15
C THR A 21 17.34 8.60 -9.88
N LEU A 22 18.06 8.52 -8.75
CA LEU A 22 17.43 8.46 -7.43
C LEU A 22 16.49 9.65 -7.26
N GLN A 23 15.27 9.39 -6.79
CA GLN A 23 14.30 10.44 -6.48
C GLN A 23 14.88 11.48 -5.52
N LYS A 24 14.87 12.74 -5.95
CA LYS A 24 15.35 13.88 -5.16
C LYS A 24 14.22 14.47 -4.34
N PHE A 25 14.29 14.28 -3.03
CA PHE A 25 13.35 14.86 -2.09
C PHE A 25 13.78 16.26 -1.67
N ARG A 26 12.83 17.19 -1.65
CA ARG A 26 12.99 18.42 -0.88
C ARG A 26 12.67 18.15 0.59
N ASP A 27 13.68 18.21 1.45
CA ASP A 27 13.49 18.05 2.90
C ASP A 27 13.01 19.35 3.56
N ILE A 28 11.92 19.27 4.32
CA ILE A 28 11.33 20.36 5.11
C ILE A 28 11.21 19.88 6.56
N THR A 29 11.74 20.66 7.50
CA THR A 29 11.61 20.37 8.94
C THR A 29 10.64 21.34 9.60
N VAL A 30 9.65 20.81 10.30
CA VAL A 30 8.66 21.57 11.07
C VAL A 30 8.92 21.33 12.55
N ASP A 31 9.17 22.41 13.28
CA ASP A 31 9.21 22.41 14.73
C ASP A 31 7.91 23.05 15.25
N PRO A 32 6.97 22.25 15.76
CA PRO A 32 5.72 22.76 16.32
C PRO A 32 5.88 23.27 17.77
N GLY A 33 7.07 23.22 18.36
CA GLY A 33 7.33 23.68 19.72
C GLY A 33 6.83 22.72 20.82
N VAL A 34 6.72 21.42 20.50
CA VAL A 34 6.33 20.37 21.46
C VAL A 34 7.51 19.45 21.79
N ASN A 35 7.49 18.88 22.99
CA ASN A 35 8.52 17.93 23.43
C ASN A 35 8.18 16.50 23.01
N ALA A 36 9.19 15.63 22.94
CA ALA A 36 8.97 14.21 22.70
C ALA A 36 8.21 13.57 23.88
N LEU A 37 7.18 12.78 23.58
CA LEU A 37 6.41 12.04 24.59
C LEU A 37 7.31 11.01 25.30
N HIS A 38 7.28 11.03 26.64
CA HIS A 38 7.98 10.03 27.46
C HIS A 38 7.41 8.62 27.18
N GLY A 39 8.28 7.67 26.83
CA GLY A 39 7.89 6.30 26.48
C GLY A 39 7.64 6.05 24.99
N GLY A 40 7.70 7.08 24.13
CA GLY A 40 7.82 6.98 22.67
C GLY A 40 6.92 5.93 22.01
N VAL A 41 5.61 6.18 21.90
CA VAL A 41 4.71 5.35 21.11
C VAL A 41 5.17 5.38 19.65
N LYS A 42 5.60 4.23 19.12
CA LYS A 42 5.94 4.06 17.71
C LYS A 42 4.71 3.51 16.99
N TYR A 43 4.26 4.24 15.99
CA TYR A 43 3.26 3.75 15.06
C TYR A 43 3.93 2.98 13.92
N PRO A 44 3.27 1.95 13.36
CA PRO A 44 3.75 1.30 12.15
C PRO A 44 3.82 2.29 11.00
N ASP A 45 4.76 2.06 10.07
CA ASP A 45 4.82 2.79 8.81
C ASP A 45 3.47 2.63 8.08
N SER A 46 3.01 3.68 7.41
CA SER A 46 1.75 3.65 6.63
C SER A 46 1.89 4.39 5.32
N ALA A 47 1.09 4.04 4.32
CA ALA A 47 1.10 4.66 3.01
C ALA A 47 -0.32 4.89 2.50
N GLY A 48 -0.44 5.67 1.42
CA GLY A 48 -1.70 5.88 0.73
C GLY A 48 -1.51 6.64 -0.57
N GLY A 49 -2.61 6.81 -1.29
CA GLY A 49 -2.64 7.52 -2.57
C GLY A 49 -3.85 8.42 -2.71
N PHE A 50 -3.75 9.35 -3.65
CA PHE A 50 -4.77 10.31 -4.04
C PHE A 50 -4.73 10.48 -5.55
N HIS A 51 -5.88 10.43 -6.20
CA HIS A 51 -6.05 10.74 -7.61
C HIS A 51 -6.88 12.01 -7.77
N TYR A 52 -6.59 12.77 -8.82
CA TYR A 52 -7.34 13.96 -9.17
C TYR A 52 -8.71 13.60 -9.77
N GLU A 53 -9.70 14.46 -9.61
CA GLU A 53 -11.07 14.25 -10.10
C GLU A 53 -11.12 14.07 -11.62
N GLU A 54 -10.28 14.82 -12.36
CA GLU A 54 -10.21 14.77 -13.84
C GLU A 54 -9.05 13.90 -14.37
N CYS A 55 -8.59 12.92 -13.61
CA CYS A 55 -7.45 12.07 -14.02
C CYS A 55 -7.75 11.11 -15.19
N ASP A 56 -9.02 10.83 -15.45
CA ASP A 56 -9.52 10.00 -16.56
C ASP A 56 -9.82 10.80 -17.84
N LYS A 57 -9.83 12.14 -17.75
CA LYS A 57 -10.06 13.01 -18.90
C LYS A 57 -8.78 13.18 -19.71
N LEU A 58 -8.79 12.63 -20.92
CA LEU A 58 -7.70 12.82 -21.88
C LEU A 58 -7.39 14.32 -22.07
N LEU A 59 -6.11 14.67 -22.15
CA LEU A 59 -5.58 16.05 -22.29
C LEU A 59 -5.74 16.95 -21.06
N SER A 60 -6.43 16.51 -20.00
CA SER A 60 -6.43 17.22 -18.73
C SER A 60 -5.00 17.34 -18.19
N VAL A 61 -4.69 18.46 -17.55
CA VAL A 61 -3.40 18.66 -16.85
C VAL A 61 -3.20 17.70 -15.65
N THR A 62 -4.28 17.03 -15.24
CA THR A 62 -4.29 15.99 -14.20
C THR A 62 -4.43 14.57 -14.76
N SER A 63 -4.42 14.39 -16.09
CA SER A 63 -4.54 13.07 -16.71
C SER A 63 -3.39 12.16 -16.27
N ASN A 64 -3.75 10.92 -15.89
CA ASN A 64 -2.84 9.91 -15.30
C ASN A 64 -1.89 10.47 -14.23
N ARG A 65 -2.34 11.48 -13.49
CA ARG A 65 -1.58 12.17 -12.45
C ARG A 65 -2.16 11.79 -11.10
N PHE A 66 -1.29 11.55 -10.13
CA PHE A 66 -1.70 11.15 -8.79
C PHE A 66 -0.61 11.51 -7.78
N ILE A 67 -0.96 11.50 -6.50
CA ILE A 67 -0.05 11.69 -5.38
C ILE A 67 -0.04 10.41 -4.57
N HIS A 68 1.15 9.90 -4.25
CA HIS A 68 1.30 8.85 -3.26
C HIS A 68 2.15 9.36 -2.10
N TRP A 69 1.94 8.75 -0.94
CA TRP A 69 2.64 9.13 0.27
C TRP A 69 2.98 7.92 1.12
N SER A 70 4.04 8.05 1.91
CA SER A 70 4.44 7.09 2.93
C SER A 70 4.87 7.82 4.20
N THR A 71 4.70 7.18 5.34
CA THR A 71 5.02 7.71 6.66
C THR A 71 5.96 6.76 7.36
N SER A 72 6.96 7.31 8.04
CA SER A 72 7.83 6.55 8.92
C SER A 72 8.26 7.40 10.11
N GLY A 73 7.84 6.98 11.31
CA GLY A 73 8.09 7.72 12.54
C GLY A 73 7.51 9.13 12.51
N ASP A 74 8.38 10.14 12.43
CA ASP A 74 8.05 11.57 12.44
C ASP A 74 8.10 12.22 11.05
N THR A 75 8.24 11.40 10.01
CA THR A 75 8.49 11.85 8.64
C THR A 75 7.42 11.34 7.68
N VAL A 76 6.84 12.26 6.89
CA VAL A 76 5.97 11.94 5.75
C VAL A 76 6.70 12.27 4.44
N GLN A 77 6.64 11.34 3.50
CA GLN A 77 7.11 11.51 2.13
C GLN A 77 5.89 11.64 1.22
N LEU A 78 5.92 12.63 0.34
CA LEU A 78 4.86 12.92 -0.63
C LEU A 78 5.51 12.98 -2.00
N VAL A 79 4.96 12.24 -2.95
CA VAL A 79 5.46 12.20 -4.32
C VAL A 79 4.28 12.33 -5.27
N GLU A 80 4.36 13.32 -6.15
CA GLU A 80 3.42 13.48 -7.25
C GLU A 80 3.98 12.81 -8.49
N GLN A 81 3.18 11.99 -9.15
CA GLN A 81 3.58 11.25 -10.34
C GLN A 81 2.57 11.49 -11.45
N SER A 82 3.05 11.54 -12.69
CA SER A 82 2.23 11.51 -13.90
C SER A 82 2.78 10.42 -14.80
N LEU A 83 1.89 9.62 -15.40
CA LEU A 83 2.28 8.62 -16.41
C LEU A 83 2.35 9.23 -17.82
N ASP A 84 1.83 10.44 -17.99
CA ASP A 84 1.81 11.13 -19.29
C ASP A 84 2.97 12.13 -19.45
N THR A 85 3.45 12.73 -18.35
CA THR A 85 4.46 13.79 -18.38
C THR A 85 5.48 13.70 -17.25
N ASN A 86 6.69 14.20 -17.50
CA ASN A 86 7.72 14.26 -16.48
C ASN A 86 7.49 15.44 -15.53
N LEU A 87 7.24 15.16 -14.25
CA LEU A 87 7.06 16.18 -13.23
C LEU A 87 8.40 16.57 -12.59
N LEU A 88 8.73 17.85 -12.64
CA LEU A 88 9.87 18.45 -11.95
C LEU A 88 9.50 18.83 -10.51
N ASN A 89 10.45 18.70 -9.58
CA ASN A 89 10.27 19.05 -8.16
C ASN A 89 9.07 18.34 -7.49
N ASN A 90 8.89 17.07 -7.82
CA ASN A 90 7.69 16.30 -7.53
C ASN A 90 7.71 15.52 -6.21
N ALA A 91 8.81 15.58 -5.45
CA ALA A 91 8.98 14.82 -4.22
C ALA A 91 9.36 15.72 -3.03
N VAL A 92 8.66 15.55 -1.92
CA VAL A 92 8.85 16.31 -0.67
C VAL A 92 8.92 15.37 0.51
N ARG A 93 9.82 15.65 1.44
CA ARG A 93 9.89 14.96 2.73
C ARG A 93 9.69 15.97 3.85
N LEU A 94 8.61 15.80 4.59
CA LEU A 94 8.25 16.66 5.72
C LEU A 94 8.54 15.92 7.02
N LYS A 95 9.46 16.45 7.83
CA LYS A 95 9.81 15.94 9.15
C LYS A 95 9.20 16.82 10.23
N ILE A 96 8.30 16.27 11.05
CA ILE A 96 7.59 16.99 12.11
C ILE A 96 8.22 16.60 13.45
N LEU A 97 9.09 17.46 13.97
CA LEU A 97 9.93 17.11 15.11
C LEU A 97 9.09 16.71 16.34
N HIS A 98 9.49 15.61 16.98
CA HIS A 98 8.90 15.10 18.22
C HIS A 98 7.46 14.59 18.11
N CYS A 99 6.92 14.48 16.89
CA CYS A 99 5.55 14.08 16.63
C CYS A 99 5.52 12.85 15.73
N ALA A 100 5.12 11.70 16.27
CA ALA A 100 4.94 10.49 15.46
C ALA A 100 3.65 10.60 14.63
N LEU A 101 3.71 10.26 13.35
CA LEU A 101 2.55 10.24 12.45
C LEU A 101 1.58 9.12 12.86
N LEU A 102 0.28 9.44 12.86
CA LEU A 102 -0.75 8.43 13.12
C LEU A 102 -0.93 7.54 11.87
N PRO A 103 -1.20 6.23 12.04
CA PRO A 103 -1.56 5.37 10.92
C PRO A 103 -2.81 5.91 10.21
N GLY A 104 -2.71 6.13 8.90
CA GLY A 104 -3.80 6.75 8.13
C GLY A 104 -4.01 8.25 8.41
N GLY A 105 -3.07 8.91 9.11
CA GLY A 105 -3.17 10.32 9.48
C GLY A 105 -2.85 11.32 8.35
N VAL A 106 -2.68 10.86 7.11
CA VAL A 106 -2.47 11.72 5.94
C VAL A 106 -3.71 11.63 5.05
N HIS A 107 -4.35 12.78 4.82
CA HIS A 107 -5.51 12.90 3.96
C HIS A 107 -5.27 13.99 2.92
N ILE A 108 -5.66 13.73 1.67
CA ILE A 108 -5.52 14.69 0.57
C ILE A 108 -6.92 14.94 0.01
N GLN A 109 -7.29 16.21 -0.12
CA GLN A 109 -8.57 16.62 -0.67
C GLN A 109 -8.37 17.63 -1.79
N GLU A 110 -9.12 17.43 -2.87
CA GLU A 110 -9.19 18.35 -3.99
C GLU A 110 -10.28 19.41 -3.77
N THR A 111 -9.98 20.63 -4.20
CA THR A 111 -10.94 21.71 -4.37
C THR A 111 -10.72 22.35 -5.74
N CYS A 112 -11.65 23.17 -6.20
CA CYS A 112 -11.54 23.86 -7.50
C CYS A 112 -10.27 24.72 -7.69
N ASN A 113 -9.59 25.10 -6.60
CA ASN A 113 -8.42 25.97 -6.63
C ASN A 113 -7.17 25.35 -6.02
N HIS A 114 -7.33 24.38 -5.12
CA HIS A 114 -6.24 23.87 -4.30
C HIS A 114 -6.31 22.36 -4.14
N VAL A 115 -5.14 21.76 -3.95
CA VAL A 115 -4.96 20.44 -3.34
C VAL A 115 -4.56 20.66 -1.90
N VAL A 116 -5.34 20.14 -0.96
CA VAL A 116 -5.11 20.33 0.48
C VAL A 116 -4.64 19.03 1.10
N VAL A 117 -3.44 19.03 1.67
CA VAL A 117 -2.87 17.90 2.41
C VAL A 117 -3.06 18.16 3.91
N LEU A 118 -3.73 17.24 4.59
CA LEU A 118 -4.02 17.26 6.01
C LEU A 118 -3.19 16.16 6.69
N VAL A 119 -2.43 16.52 7.72
CA VAL A 119 -1.52 15.59 8.43
C VAL A 119 -1.84 15.61 9.91
N LEU A 120 -2.12 14.44 10.49
CA LEU A 120 -2.28 14.22 11.92
C LEU A 120 -1.09 13.47 12.49
N THR A 121 -0.63 13.94 13.64
CA THR A 121 0.39 13.28 14.45
C THR A 121 -0.17 12.97 15.82
N SER A 122 0.65 12.35 16.67
CA SER A 122 0.31 12.11 18.08
C SER A 122 0.07 13.38 18.90
N GLN A 123 0.54 14.55 18.45
CA GLN A 123 0.48 15.80 19.23
C GLN A 123 0.00 17.01 18.43
N THR A 124 -0.02 16.96 17.11
CA THR A 124 -0.26 18.12 16.24
C THR A 124 -1.09 17.78 15.02
N VAL A 125 -1.74 18.78 14.47
CA VAL A 125 -2.41 18.73 13.16
C VAL A 125 -1.80 19.78 12.24
N HIS A 126 -1.66 19.44 10.96
CA HIS A 126 -1.08 20.33 9.94
C HIS A 126 -1.93 20.34 8.67
N ARG A 127 -1.99 21.50 8.01
CA ARG A 127 -2.61 21.72 6.70
C ARG A 127 -1.58 22.32 5.75
N LEU A 128 -1.38 21.68 4.60
CA LEU A 128 -0.67 22.25 3.46
C LEU A 128 -1.69 22.57 2.36
N VAL A 129 -1.75 23.82 1.94
CA VAL A 129 -2.60 24.25 0.82
C VAL A 129 -1.72 24.49 -0.38
N LEU A 130 -1.90 23.69 -1.44
CA LEU A 130 -1.10 23.72 -2.65
C LEU A 130 -1.98 24.15 -3.83
N PRO A 131 -1.45 24.86 -4.83
CA PRO A 131 -2.23 25.26 -6.00
C PRO A 131 -2.67 24.02 -6.78
N HIS A 132 -3.93 24.00 -7.23
CA HIS A 132 -4.40 22.96 -8.12
C HIS A 132 -3.67 23.04 -9.48
N PRO A 133 -3.32 21.92 -10.15
CA PRO A 133 -2.64 21.95 -11.44
C PRO A 133 -3.32 22.83 -12.50
N SER A 134 -4.66 22.84 -12.56
CA SER A 134 -5.43 23.72 -13.48
C SER A 134 -5.29 25.23 -13.19
N ARG A 135 -4.77 25.61 -12.02
CA ARG A 135 -4.43 27.00 -11.67
C ARG A 135 -2.97 27.34 -11.98
N MET A 136 -2.10 26.34 -12.04
CA MET A 136 -0.70 26.50 -12.42
C MET A 136 -0.54 26.61 -13.93
N TYR A 137 -1.30 25.82 -14.69
CA TYR A 137 -1.24 25.77 -16.15
C TYR A 137 -2.57 26.23 -16.75
N ARG A 138 -2.53 27.31 -17.52
CA ARG A 138 -3.72 27.89 -18.17
C ARG A 138 -4.06 27.26 -19.53
N SER A 139 -3.18 26.42 -20.07
CA SER A 139 -3.42 25.73 -21.35
C SER A 139 -4.23 24.46 -21.08
N GLU A 140 -5.34 24.27 -21.80
CA GLU A 140 -6.16 23.05 -21.78
C GLU A 140 -5.44 21.85 -22.43
N LEU A 141 -4.32 22.09 -23.11
CA LEU A 141 -3.52 21.07 -23.78
C LEU A 141 -2.14 21.00 -23.13
N VAL A 142 -1.80 19.81 -22.64
CA VAL A 142 -0.45 19.45 -22.25
C VAL A 142 0.37 19.21 -23.52
N THR A 143 1.10 20.24 -23.97
CA THR A 143 2.05 20.12 -25.09
C THR A 143 3.50 19.98 -24.63
N GLU A 144 3.75 20.15 -23.33
CA GLU A 144 5.09 20.16 -22.74
C GLU A 144 5.43 18.78 -22.17
N LEU A 145 6.63 18.28 -22.49
CA LEU A 145 7.15 17.00 -21.97
C LEU A 145 7.53 17.08 -20.48
N GLN A 146 7.69 18.29 -19.94
CA GLN A 146 8.10 18.55 -18.57
C GLN A 146 7.20 19.59 -17.93
N MET A 147 6.73 19.33 -16.72
CA MET A 147 5.87 20.25 -15.97
C MET A 147 6.36 20.36 -14.52
N GLN A 148 6.20 21.51 -13.89
CA GLN A 148 6.35 21.67 -12.44
C GLN A 148 5.24 20.93 -11.68
N SER A 149 5.64 20.20 -10.64
CA SER A 149 4.74 19.61 -9.65
C SER A 149 4.07 20.68 -8.78
N ILE A 150 2.91 20.36 -8.19
CA ILE A 150 2.28 21.19 -7.14
C ILE A 150 3.20 21.40 -5.93
N PHE A 151 4.19 20.53 -5.74
CA PHE A 151 5.16 20.60 -4.66
C PHE A 151 6.32 21.57 -4.91
N THR A 152 6.42 22.16 -6.11
CA THR A 152 7.54 23.03 -6.51
C THR A 152 7.79 24.17 -5.52
N ASP A 153 6.73 24.72 -4.93
CA ASP A 153 6.78 25.86 -4.02
C ASP A 153 6.40 25.52 -2.57
N VAL A 154 6.37 24.23 -2.19
CA VAL A 154 5.96 23.82 -0.83
C VAL A 154 6.78 24.46 0.29
N GLY A 155 8.05 24.82 0.02
CA GLY A 155 8.94 25.46 1.00
C GLY A 155 8.56 26.91 1.33
N LYS A 156 7.66 27.51 0.55
CA LYS A 156 7.11 28.85 0.82
C LYS A 156 5.89 28.80 1.75
N VAL A 157 5.30 27.62 1.99
CA VAL A 157 4.13 27.46 2.87
C VAL A 157 4.55 27.72 4.32
N ASN A 158 3.87 28.66 4.98
CA ASN A 158 4.13 28.96 6.40
C ASN A 158 3.43 27.93 7.31
N LEU A 159 4.13 26.85 7.63
CA LEU A 159 3.68 25.80 8.54
C LEU A 159 3.72 26.20 10.03
N ARG A 160 4.11 27.44 10.35
CA ARG A 160 3.99 28.02 11.70
C ARG A 160 2.75 28.88 11.87
N ASP A 161 2.01 29.12 10.79
CA ASP A 161 0.75 29.84 10.86
C ASP A 161 -0.28 29.03 11.67
N PRO A 162 -0.92 29.59 12.71
CA PRO A 162 -2.00 28.93 13.44
C PRO A 162 -3.19 28.47 12.58
N ALA A 163 -3.39 29.07 11.41
CA ALA A 163 -4.37 28.59 10.44
C ALA A 163 -3.95 27.24 9.83
N ASN A 164 -2.66 26.93 9.78
CA ASN A 164 -2.11 25.74 9.14
C ASN A 164 -1.57 24.70 10.14
N THR A 165 -1.40 25.04 11.41
CA THR A 165 -0.88 24.11 12.41
C THR A 165 -1.46 24.40 13.79
N SER A 166 -1.82 23.33 14.51
CA SER A 166 -2.23 23.42 15.91
C SER A 166 -1.75 22.21 16.70
N VAL A 167 -1.45 22.43 17.98
CA VAL A 167 -1.26 21.35 18.96
C VAL A 167 -2.63 20.76 19.30
N ILE A 168 -2.70 19.44 19.41
CA ILE A 168 -3.86 18.70 19.89
C ILE A 168 -3.93 18.92 21.41
N PRO A 169 -5.03 19.47 21.95
CA PRO A 169 -5.13 19.69 23.39
C PRO A 169 -5.00 18.37 24.15
N ALA A 170 -4.15 18.36 25.18
CA ALA A 170 -4.04 17.20 26.06
C ALA A 170 -5.34 17.00 26.83
N LEU A 171 -6.10 15.95 26.50
CA LEU A 171 -7.25 15.52 27.29
C LEU A 171 -6.74 14.80 28.56
N PRO A 172 -7.29 15.11 29.75
CA PRO A 172 -6.92 14.40 30.97
C PRO A 172 -7.37 12.93 30.89
N GLY A 173 -6.41 12.00 30.86
CA GLY A 173 -6.66 10.57 30.80
C GLY A 173 -5.45 9.79 30.26
N PRO A 174 -5.48 8.44 30.29
CA PRO A 174 -4.48 7.64 29.59
C PRO A 174 -4.49 7.97 28.09
N VAL A 175 -3.32 7.97 27.45
CA VAL A 175 -3.21 8.17 25.99
C VAL A 175 -3.99 7.07 25.29
N ALA A 176 -4.82 7.43 24.30
CA ALA A 176 -5.55 6.45 23.51
C ALA A 176 -4.53 5.51 22.84
N SER A 177 -4.69 4.20 23.03
CA SER A 177 -3.88 3.21 22.33
C SER A 177 -4.22 3.14 20.84
N SER A 178 -5.38 3.65 20.43
CA SER A 178 -5.81 3.70 19.04
C SER A 178 -5.32 4.97 18.33
N GLY A 179 -4.64 4.79 17.20
CA GLY A 179 -4.25 5.87 16.29
C GLY A 179 -5.30 6.20 15.21
N ALA A 180 -6.55 5.73 15.37
CA ALA A 180 -7.59 5.95 14.36
C ALA A 180 -7.85 7.44 14.14
N SER A 181 -7.76 7.86 12.88
CA SER A 181 -7.90 9.25 12.49
C SER A 181 -8.63 9.40 11.15
N ALA A 182 -9.24 10.56 10.94
CA ALA A 182 -9.77 11.01 9.67
C ALA A 182 -9.67 12.54 9.58
N ALA A 183 -9.59 13.10 8.38
CA ALA A 183 -9.64 14.54 8.19
C ALA A 183 -10.38 14.95 6.92
N TRP A 184 -10.91 16.17 6.92
CA TRP A 184 -11.63 16.74 5.78
C TRP A 184 -11.59 18.27 5.78
N VAL A 185 -11.85 18.88 4.63
CA VAL A 185 -12.07 20.31 4.47
C VAL A 185 -13.51 20.55 4.05
N ASN A 186 -14.26 21.35 4.82
CA ASN A 186 -15.67 21.64 4.51
C ASN A 186 -15.80 22.70 3.39
N GLY A 187 -17.04 22.97 2.96
CA GLY A 187 -17.33 23.98 1.93
C GLY A 187 -16.94 25.42 2.30
N GLU A 188 -16.70 25.72 3.57
CA GLU A 188 -16.22 27.03 4.05
C GLU A 188 -14.68 27.13 4.05
N GLY A 189 -13.97 26.04 3.74
CA GLY A 189 -12.50 25.98 3.75
C GLY A 189 -11.90 25.66 5.12
N GLU A 190 -12.72 25.35 6.12
CA GLU A 190 -12.27 24.93 7.45
C GLU A 190 -11.76 23.49 7.40
N ALA A 191 -10.56 23.24 7.94
CA ALA A 191 -9.99 21.91 8.03
C ALA A 191 -10.34 21.26 9.36
N HIS A 192 -10.86 20.05 9.31
CA HIS A 192 -11.32 19.27 10.45
C HIS A 192 -10.50 17.99 10.58
N PHE A 193 -10.17 17.62 11.80
CA PHE A 193 -9.34 16.47 12.14
C PHE A 193 -10.03 15.68 13.25
N ALA A 194 -10.55 14.50 12.91
CA ALA A 194 -11.14 13.56 13.86
C ALA A 194 -10.07 12.56 14.33
N VAL A 195 -9.96 12.37 15.64
CA VAL A 195 -9.05 11.40 16.27
C VAL A 195 -9.78 10.66 17.38
N ALA A 196 -9.48 9.36 17.53
CA ALA A 196 -10.01 8.55 18.61
C ALA A 196 -9.61 9.14 19.99
N SER A 197 -10.59 9.34 20.86
CA SER A 197 -10.38 9.77 22.25
C SER A 197 -10.24 8.55 23.15
N ALA A 198 -9.34 8.60 24.13
CA ALA A 198 -9.18 7.55 25.13
C ALA A 198 -10.44 7.35 25.98
N SER A 199 -11.35 8.34 25.98
CA SER A 199 -12.63 8.30 26.68
C SER A 199 -13.72 7.50 25.95
N GLY A 200 -13.41 6.90 24.80
CA GLY A 200 -14.35 6.21 23.91
C GLY A 200 -15.08 7.13 22.92
N GLY A 201 -14.78 8.44 22.94
CA GLY A 201 -15.33 9.43 21.99
C GLY A 201 -14.46 9.68 20.76
N ILE A 202 -14.85 10.66 19.96
CA ILE A 202 -14.07 11.16 18.82
C ILE A 202 -13.80 12.65 19.05
N LEU A 203 -12.52 13.02 19.16
CA LEU A 203 -12.11 14.41 19.26
C LEU A 203 -11.99 15.01 17.86
N VAL A 204 -12.66 16.13 17.59
CA VAL A 204 -12.60 16.87 16.34
C VAL A 204 -11.93 18.22 16.58
N ILE A 205 -10.75 18.41 15.98
CA ILE A 205 -10.03 19.68 15.94
C ILE A 205 -10.40 20.40 14.65
N LYS A 206 -10.74 21.68 14.75
CA LYS A 206 -11.09 22.53 13.59
C LYS A 206 -10.12 23.68 13.47
N LEU A 207 -9.45 23.77 12.34
CA LEU A 207 -8.65 24.92 11.93
C LEU A 207 -9.51 25.89 11.10
N PRO A 208 -9.28 27.21 11.25
CA PRO A 208 -10.03 28.22 10.49
C PRO A 208 -9.73 28.11 8.98
N PRO A 209 -10.54 28.76 8.12
CA PRO A 209 -10.30 28.78 6.69
C PRO A 209 -8.89 29.28 6.34
N HIS A 210 -8.35 28.81 5.21
CA HIS A 210 -7.06 29.29 4.71
C HIS A 210 -7.08 30.80 4.47
N ASP A 211 -6.00 31.49 4.81
CA ASP A 211 -5.84 32.95 4.76
C ASP A 211 -6.82 33.79 5.60
N VAL A 212 -7.63 33.14 6.46
CA VAL A 212 -8.55 33.83 7.36
C VAL A 212 -8.05 33.72 8.79
N GLN A 213 -7.92 34.86 9.47
CA GLN A 213 -7.62 34.86 10.89
C GLN A 213 -8.81 34.27 11.66
N GLY A 214 -8.55 33.20 12.41
CA GLY A 214 -9.54 32.56 13.27
C GLY A 214 -8.87 31.75 14.38
N SER A 215 -9.67 31.32 15.35
CA SER A 215 -9.21 30.47 16.44
C SER A 215 -9.46 29.00 16.14
N VAL A 216 -8.53 28.15 16.56
CA VAL A 216 -8.74 26.70 16.60
C VAL A 216 -9.87 26.39 17.58
N SER A 217 -10.80 25.52 17.19
CA SER A 217 -11.85 25.02 18.07
C SER A 217 -11.80 23.50 18.19
N VAL A 218 -12.17 22.98 19.35
CA VAL A 218 -12.15 21.54 19.63
C VAL A 218 -13.49 21.09 20.16
N LEU A 219 -13.99 19.98 19.61
CA LEU A 219 -15.27 19.36 19.95
C LEU A 219 -15.05 17.87 20.21
N GLU A 220 -15.67 17.28 21.24
CA GLU A 220 -15.68 15.83 21.43
C GLU A 220 -17.06 15.27 21.12
N LEU A 221 -17.16 14.38 20.12
CA LEU A 221 -18.35 13.60 19.83
C LEU A 221 -18.38 12.39 20.78
N LYS A 222 -19.38 12.36 21.67
CA LYS A 222 -19.53 11.30 22.67
C LYS A 222 -20.99 10.96 22.91
N GLN A 223 -21.30 9.68 23.13
CA GLN A 223 -22.67 9.27 23.42
C GLN A 223 -23.04 9.75 24.82
N SER A 224 -24.02 10.64 24.92
CA SER A 224 -24.52 11.11 26.22
C SER A 224 -25.39 10.03 26.88
N SER A 225 -25.07 9.69 28.13
CA SER A 225 -25.74 8.63 28.91
C SER A 225 -27.18 8.96 29.35
N VAL A 226 -27.74 10.10 28.91
CA VAL A 226 -29.08 10.54 29.31
C VAL A 226 -30.18 9.68 28.68
N MET A 227 -29.98 9.16 27.46
CA MET A 227 -30.95 8.21 26.86
C MET A 227 -30.93 6.83 27.51
N GLN A 228 -29.78 6.33 28.01
CA GLN A 228 -29.74 5.11 28.81
C GLN A 228 -30.56 5.26 30.10
N ARG A 229 -30.53 6.44 30.75
CA ARG A 229 -31.35 6.72 31.94
C ARG A 229 -32.86 6.73 31.69
N LEU A 230 -33.30 7.10 30.49
CA LEU A 230 -34.74 7.23 30.17
C LEU A 230 -35.37 5.89 29.76
N LEU A 231 -34.59 4.96 29.19
CA LEU A 231 -35.06 3.62 28.79
C LEU A 231 -34.98 2.58 29.92
N THR A 232 -34.12 2.77 30.93
CA THR A 232 -33.97 1.84 32.07
C THR A 232 -34.72 2.32 33.32
N GLY A 233 -35.98 2.70 33.17
CA GLY A 233 -36.81 3.22 34.27
C GLY A 233 -36.65 2.46 35.59
N TRP A 234 -36.20 3.20 36.61
CA TRP A 234 -36.26 2.96 38.07
C TRP A 234 -34.92 2.77 38.84
N MET A 235 -34.81 3.66 39.84
CA MET A 235 -33.91 3.77 41.01
C MET A 235 -32.44 4.25 40.86
N PRO A 236 -32.06 5.35 41.58
CA PRO A 236 -30.69 5.81 41.71
C PRO A 236 -29.99 5.11 42.89
N THR A 237 -29.22 4.06 42.59
CA THR A 237 -28.11 3.63 43.46
C THR A 237 -26.95 3.17 42.58
N ALA A 238 -25.96 4.05 42.43
CA ALA A 238 -24.55 3.73 42.24
C ALA A 238 -24.15 2.56 41.29
N ILE A 239 -24.81 2.42 40.14
CA ILE A 239 -24.24 1.69 39.01
C ILE A 239 -23.97 2.75 37.94
N ARG A 240 -22.74 3.29 37.97
CA ARG A 240 -22.15 3.85 36.76
C ARG A 240 -22.24 2.73 35.72
N GLY A 241 -22.99 2.94 34.65
CA GLY A 241 -22.74 2.21 33.41
C GLY A 241 -21.29 2.56 33.05
N ASP A 242 -20.39 1.63 33.31
CA ASP A 242 -18.97 1.77 33.04
C ASP A 242 -18.84 1.77 31.51
N GLN A 243 -18.78 2.96 30.90
CA GLN A 243 -18.26 3.09 29.54
C GLN A 243 -16.75 2.81 29.65
N GLY A 244 -16.42 1.53 29.47
CA GLY A 244 -15.05 1.04 29.50
C GLY A 244 -14.29 1.35 28.21
N PRO A 245 -13.00 0.97 28.12
CA PRO A 245 -12.15 1.15 26.93
C PRO A 245 -12.71 0.52 25.63
N SER A 246 -13.79 -0.25 25.69
CA SER A 246 -14.40 -0.95 24.54
C SER A 246 -15.05 -0.03 23.50
N ASP A 247 -15.38 1.22 23.84
CA ASP A 247 -15.99 2.16 22.87
C ASP A 247 -14.96 2.86 21.96
N VAL A 248 -13.66 2.64 22.20
CA VAL A 248 -12.58 3.33 21.45
C VAL A 248 -12.66 3.00 19.95
N PRO A 249 -12.73 4.03 19.07
CA PRO A 249 -12.67 3.83 17.62
C PRO A 249 -11.33 3.23 17.18
N LEU A 250 -11.38 2.18 16.35
CA LEU A 250 -10.22 1.54 15.72
C LEU A 250 -10.00 1.99 14.28
N SER A 251 -11.07 2.35 13.58
CA SER A 251 -11.02 2.91 12.23
C SER A 251 -12.05 4.02 12.10
N LEU A 252 -11.65 5.13 11.50
CA LEU A 252 -12.52 6.26 11.20
C LEU A 252 -12.58 6.47 9.68
N ALA A 253 -13.75 6.87 9.19
CA ALA A 253 -13.93 7.34 7.83
C ALA A 253 -14.94 8.47 7.81
N VAL A 254 -14.79 9.42 6.88
CA VAL A 254 -15.65 10.60 6.80
C VAL A 254 -16.21 10.75 5.40
N ARG A 255 -17.50 11.07 5.31
CA ARG A 255 -18.15 11.50 4.08
C ARG A 255 -18.87 12.82 4.31
N GLN A 256 -18.57 13.81 3.49
CA GLN A 256 -19.37 15.04 3.45
C GLN A 256 -20.60 14.80 2.59
N ILE A 257 -21.77 15.12 3.14
CA ILE A 257 -23.05 15.04 2.44
C ILE A 257 -23.78 16.37 2.72
N GLU A 258 -24.09 17.10 1.64
CA GLU A 258 -24.67 18.44 1.71
C GLU A 258 -23.84 19.41 2.58
N SER A 259 -24.36 19.81 3.75
CA SER A 259 -23.75 20.74 4.69
C SER A 259 -23.24 20.08 5.98
N ASP A 260 -23.26 18.74 6.04
CA ASP A 260 -22.84 17.97 7.21
C ASP A 260 -21.70 17.01 6.88
N ALA A 261 -20.91 16.69 7.89
CA ALA A 261 -19.86 15.68 7.84
C ALA A 261 -20.30 14.47 8.65
N PHE A 262 -20.48 13.35 7.95
CA PHE A 262 -20.82 12.07 8.56
C PHE A 262 -19.53 11.34 8.93
N VAL A 263 -19.33 11.11 10.23
CA VAL A 263 -18.16 10.42 10.76
C VAL A 263 -18.55 8.99 11.13
N PHE A 264 -17.98 8.03 10.42
CA PHE A 264 -18.16 6.60 10.68
C PHE A 264 -17.02 6.10 11.56
N ALA A 265 -17.36 5.36 12.61
CA ALA A 265 -16.42 4.84 13.57
C ALA A 265 -16.67 3.35 13.83
N LEU A 266 -15.67 2.53 13.52
CA LEU A 266 -15.66 1.10 13.84
C LEU A 266 -14.85 0.91 15.12
N CYS A 267 -15.51 0.45 16.18
CA CYS A 267 -14.97 0.46 17.55
C CYS A 267 -14.48 -0.91 18.05
N GLN A 268 -13.76 -0.90 19.17
CA GLN A 268 -13.26 -2.11 19.85
C GLN A 268 -14.38 -3.06 20.32
N ASP A 269 -15.61 -2.58 20.50
CA ASP A 269 -16.79 -3.39 20.81
C ASP A 269 -17.47 -3.98 19.58
N HIS A 270 -16.79 -3.96 18.43
CA HIS A 270 -17.27 -4.47 17.13
C HIS A 270 -18.48 -3.72 16.56
N LYS A 271 -18.85 -2.57 17.12
CA LYS A 271 -19.96 -1.78 16.58
C LYS A 271 -19.47 -0.72 15.61
N LEU A 272 -20.26 -0.53 14.56
CA LEU A 272 -20.16 0.61 13.66
C LEU A 272 -21.09 1.71 14.16
N ARG A 273 -20.54 2.90 14.38
CA ARG A 273 -21.27 4.10 14.80
C ARG A 273 -21.20 5.16 13.71
N LEU A 274 -22.32 5.79 13.40
CA LEU A 274 -22.41 6.93 12.50
C LEU A 274 -22.75 8.18 13.29
N TRP A 275 -21.94 9.22 13.11
CA TRP A 275 -22.11 10.51 13.77
C TRP A 275 -22.39 11.60 12.75
N SER A 276 -23.32 12.49 13.08
CA SER A 276 -23.41 13.81 12.45
C SER A 276 -22.49 14.77 13.21
N TYR A 277 -21.58 15.42 12.50
CA TYR A 277 -20.74 16.47 13.09
C TYR A 277 -21.58 17.72 13.41
N LYS A 278 -22.48 18.11 12.49
CA LYS A 278 -23.33 19.28 12.64
C LYS A 278 -24.28 19.18 13.83
N ASP A 279 -24.99 18.06 13.95
CA ASP A 279 -25.96 17.83 15.02
C ASP A 279 -25.29 17.33 16.31
N GLN A 280 -24.03 16.88 16.22
CA GLN A 280 -23.25 16.31 17.34
C GLN A 280 -23.91 15.07 17.96
N MET A 281 -24.61 14.29 17.13
CA MET A 281 -25.43 13.15 17.54
C MET A 281 -24.98 11.86 16.85
N CYS A 282 -25.06 10.75 17.59
CA CYS A 282 -24.90 9.41 17.02
C CYS A 282 -26.22 9.04 16.35
N LEU A 283 -26.21 8.94 15.02
CA LEU A 283 -27.38 8.71 14.19
C LEU A 283 -27.69 7.22 14.00
N LEU A 284 -26.67 6.37 14.03
CA LEU A 284 -26.80 4.92 13.87
C LEU A 284 -25.74 4.21 14.72
N VAL A 285 -26.14 3.07 15.29
CA VAL A 285 -25.26 2.07 15.92
C VAL A 285 -25.67 0.71 15.38
N ALA A 286 -24.73 0.00 14.75
CA ALA A 286 -24.94 -1.34 14.23
C ALA A 286 -23.90 -2.30 14.81
N ASP A 287 -24.33 -3.47 15.27
CA ASP A 287 -23.45 -4.52 15.78
C ASP A 287 -22.95 -5.38 14.62
N MET A 288 -21.66 -5.28 14.30
CA MET A 288 -21.09 -6.00 13.15
C MET A 288 -21.02 -7.51 13.39
N LEU A 289 -21.11 -7.97 14.65
CA LEU A 289 -21.14 -9.40 14.96
C LEU A 289 -22.44 -10.08 14.55
N GLU A 290 -23.53 -9.34 14.31
CA GLU A 290 -24.78 -9.90 13.77
C GLU A 290 -24.59 -10.50 12.37
N TYR A 291 -23.61 -10.00 11.62
CA TYR A 291 -23.27 -10.44 10.27
C TYR A 291 -22.18 -11.54 10.27
N MET A 292 -21.77 -12.01 11.46
CA MET A 292 -20.77 -13.06 11.63
C MET A 292 -21.38 -14.37 12.16
N PRO A 293 -21.53 -15.41 11.33
CA PRO A 293 -22.29 -16.61 11.72
C PRO A 293 -21.59 -17.54 12.73
N VAL A 294 -20.27 -17.43 12.98
CA VAL A 294 -19.48 -18.55 13.55
C VAL A 294 -18.62 -18.21 14.78
N ASN A 295 -18.65 -17.01 15.35
CA ASN A 295 -17.76 -16.66 16.46
C ASN A 295 -18.52 -16.26 17.75
N LYS A 296 -19.00 -17.25 18.51
CA LYS A 296 -19.67 -16.99 19.80
C LYS A 296 -18.71 -16.41 20.85
N ASP A 297 -17.42 -16.70 20.75
CA ASP A 297 -16.38 -16.21 21.67
C ASP A 297 -15.92 -14.78 21.32
N ALA A 298 -16.20 -14.29 20.10
CA ALA A 298 -15.88 -12.92 19.68
C ALA A 298 -16.50 -11.86 20.59
N ARG A 299 -17.72 -12.10 21.10
CA ARG A 299 -18.44 -11.16 21.98
C ARG A 299 -17.69 -10.81 23.27
N HIS A 300 -16.72 -11.63 23.66
CA HIS A 300 -15.95 -11.47 24.89
C HIS A 300 -14.54 -10.94 24.65
N THR A 301 -14.13 -10.76 23.39
CA THR A 301 -12.79 -10.29 23.01
C THR A 301 -12.90 -8.88 22.46
N LEU A 302 -11.99 -7.97 22.82
CA LEU A 302 -11.97 -6.65 22.18
C LEU A 302 -11.46 -6.77 20.74
N GLY A 303 -12.16 -6.11 19.82
CA GLY A 303 -11.70 -5.94 18.46
C GLY A 303 -10.32 -5.31 18.42
N GLN A 304 -9.47 -5.82 17.54
CA GLN A 304 -8.17 -5.24 17.19
C GLN A 304 -8.08 -5.25 15.67
N GLY A 305 -7.33 -4.32 15.06
CA GLY A 305 -7.06 -4.34 13.63
C GLY A 305 -8.29 -4.25 12.71
N HIS A 306 -9.45 -3.83 13.22
CA HIS A 306 -10.63 -3.61 12.38
C HIS A 306 -10.41 -2.43 11.45
N LYS A 307 -10.92 -2.52 10.21
CA LYS A 307 -10.74 -1.47 9.20
C LYS A 307 -12.05 -1.12 8.52
N LEU A 308 -12.20 0.16 8.18
CA LEU A 308 -13.36 0.72 7.51
C LEU A 308 -12.93 1.49 6.26
N ARG A 309 -13.65 1.28 5.15
CA ARG A 309 -13.51 2.03 3.89
C ARG A 309 -14.89 2.43 3.37
N LEU A 310 -14.93 3.56 2.68
CA LEU A 310 -16.14 4.08 2.06
C LEU A 310 -15.94 4.15 0.54
N ALA A 311 -16.99 3.84 -0.20
CA ALA A 311 -17.03 4.02 -1.65
C ALA A 311 -18.39 4.59 -2.04
N PHE A 312 -18.45 5.32 -3.14
CA PHE A 312 -19.71 5.79 -3.69
C PHE A 312 -19.96 5.12 -5.03
N SER A 313 -21.17 4.60 -5.20
CA SER A 313 -21.68 4.05 -6.45
C SER A 313 -22.88 4.87 -6.91
N SER A 314 -23.01 5.05 -8.22
CA SER A 314 -24.19 5.69 -8.80
C SER A 314 -25.44 4.82 -8.70
N SER A 315 -25.29 3.49 -8.64
CA SER A 315 -26.38 2.52 -8.52
C SER A 315 -26.77 2.25 -7.06
N THR A 316 -25.78 2.01 -6.19
CA THR A 316 -25.97 1.61 -4.78
C THR A 316 -25.75 2.75 -3.78
N GLY A 317 -25.37 3.95 -4.21
CA GLY A 317 -25.15 5.08 -3.31
C GLY A 317 -23.89 4.90 -2.44
N LEU A 318 -23.97 5.28 -1.16
CA LEU A 318 -22.81 5.18 -0.25
C LEU A 318 -22.65 3.76 0.28
N CYS A 319 -21.57 3.11 -0.14
CA CYS A 319 -21.17 1.78 0.32
C CYS A 319 -20.12 1.86 1.43
N LEU A 320 -20.21 0.93 2.37
CA LEU A 320 -19.30 0.75 3.49
C LEU A 320 -18.69 -0.65 3.43
N GLY A 321 -17.37 -0.71 3.41
CA GLY A 321 -16.61 -1.94 3.52
C GLY A 321 -16.05 -2.02 4.92
N VAL A 322 -16.39 -3.09 5.63
CA VAL A 322 -15.95 -3.37 7.00
C VAL A 322 -15.12 -4.63 7.00
N TYR A 323 -13.89 -4.54 7.49
CA TYR A 323 -13.07 -5.71 7.80
C TYR A 323 -13.01 -5.92 9.31
N LEU A 324 -13.45 -7.10 9.74
CA LEU A 324 -13.33 -7.56 11.13
C LEU A 324 -12.17 -8.54 11.23
N SER A 325 -11.17 -8.17 12.04
CA SER A 325 -10.00 -9.01 12.31
C SER A 325 -10.19 -9.83 13.58
N PHE A 326 -9.98 -11.14 13.48
CA PHE A 326 -9.89 -12.06 14.61
C PHE A 326 -8.64 -12.95 14.47
N PRO A 327 -8.07 -13.46 15.58
CA PRO A 327 -6.78 -14.17 15.59
C PRO A 327 -6.61 -15.38 14.67
N LYS A 328 -7.67 -15.86 14.01
CA LYS A 328 -7.64 -17.01 13.09
C LYS A 328 -8.48 -16.82 11.83
N ARG A 329 -9.18 -15.70 11.70
CA ARG A 329 -10.16 -15.43 10.64
C ARG A 329 -10.32 -13.94 10.43
N GLY A 330 -10.34 -13.53 9.16
CA GLY A 330 -10.86 -12.24 8.74
C GLY A 330 -12.25 -12.39 8.13
N GLN A 331 -13.07 -11.34 8.24
CA GLN A 331 -14.32 -11.26 7.47
C GLN A 331 -14.50 -9.85 6.91
N PHE A 332 -14.79 -9.79 5.61
CA PHE A 332 -15.28 -8.58 4.96
C PHE A 332 -16.81 -8.57 4.98
N CYS A 333 -17.39 -7.41 5.27
CA CYS A 333 -18.81 -7.14 5.11
C CYS A 333 -18.97 -5.86 4.28
N VAL A 334 -19.88 -5.90 3.31
CA VAL A 334 -20.23 -4.72 2.50
C VAL A 334 -21.67 -4.33 2.82
N PHE A 335 -21.88 -3.04 3.07
CA PHE A 335 -23.18 -2.47 3.41
C PHE A 335 -23.48 -1.27 2.52
N GLN A 336 -24.76 -1.02 2.29
CA GLN A 336 -25.29 0.22 1.75
C GLN A 336 -25.86 1.07 2.89
N LEU A 337 -25.48 2.35 2.96
CA LEU A 337 -26.16 3.29 3.86
C LEU A 337 -27.48 3.72 3.23
N VAL A 338 -28.58 3.44 3.92
CA VAL A 338 -29.92 3.86 3.50
C VAL A 338 -30.44 4.92 4.47
N SER A 339 -30.96 6.01 3.91
CA SER A 339 -31.68 7.04 4.68
C SER A 339 -33.18 6.87 4.47
N THR A 340 -33.92 6.79 5.56
CA THR A 340 -35.39 6.81 5.54
C THR A 340 -35.92 8.24 5.57
N GLU A 341 -37.19 8.45 5.21
CA GLU A 341 -37.85 9.78 5.16
C GLU A 341 -37.82 10.56 6.50
N SER A 342 -37.46 9.90 7.61
CA SER A 342 -37.40 10.50 8.95
C SER A 342 -35.97 10.85 9.43
N ASN A 343 -34.99 10.99 8.53
CA ASN A 343 -33.56 11.15 8.84
C ASN A 343 -33.01 10.04 9.75
N ARG A 344 -33.60 8.84 9.70
CA ARG A 344 -33.02 7.65 10.32
C ARG A 344 -32.22 6.90 9.29
N TYR A 345 -31.04 6.49 9.69
CA TYR A 345 -30.12 5.71 8.87
C TYR A 345 -30.20 4.23 9.25
N SER A 346 -30.10 3.36 8.26
CA SER A 346 -29.93 1.92 8.40
C SER A 346 -28.83 1.41 7.47
N LEU A 347 -28.34 0.20 7.75
CA LEU A 347 -27.38 -0.49 6.90
C LEU A 347 -28.09 -1.67 6.26
N ASP A 348 -28.14 -1.65 4.93
CA ASP A 348 -28.58 -2.79 4.15
C ASP A 348 -27.35 -3.63 3.82
N HIS A 349 -27.38 -4.91 4.19
CA HIS A 349 -26.29 -5.84 3.95
C HIS A 349 -26.26 -6.28 2.48
N ILE A 350 -25.10 -6.13 1.83
CA ILE A 350 -24.89 -6.53 0.44
C ILE A 350 -24.21 -7.90 0.39
N SER A 351 -23.07 -8.05 1.09
CA SER A 351 -22.25 -9.26 1.00
C SER A 351 -21.39 -9.48 2.24
N SER A 352 -21.10 -10.75 2.53
CA SER A 352 -20.13 -11.18 3.55
C SER A 352 -19.16 -12.18 2.92
N LEU A 353 -17.87 -11.90 3.04
CA LEU A 353 -16.80 -12.70 2.44
C LEU A 353 -15.83 -13.14 3.53
N PHE A 354 -15.57 -14.44 3.60
CA PHE A 354 -14.69 -15.05 4.60
C PHE A 354 -13.29 -15.20 4.02
N GLU A 355 -12.28 -14.92 4.83
CA GLU A 355 -10.89 -15.08 4.42
C GLU A 355 -10.14 -16.12 5.25
N THR A 356 -9.04 -16.61 4.65
CA THR A 356 -8.04 -17.52 5.20
C THR A 356 -7.24 -16.89 6.37
N GLN A 357 -6.17 -17.57 6.82
CA GLN A 357 -5.37 -17.19 8.00
C GLN A 357 -4.38 -16.02 7.75
N GLU A 358 -4.39 -15.44 6.55
CA GLU A 358 -3.50 -14.33 6.15
C GLU A 358 -3.75 -13.05 6.97
N THR A 359 -2.69 -12.28 7.22
CA THR A 359 -2.76 -11.02 7.99
C THR A 359 -3.05 -9.83 7.07
N LEU A 360 -4.21 -9.19 7.23
CA LEU A 360 -4.58 -8.05 6.40
C LEU A 360 -3.68 -6.82 6.68
N VAL A 361 -2.99 -6.36 5.64
CA VAL A 361 -2.20 -5.12 5.64
C VAL A 361 -3.08 -3.94 5.29
N ASP A 362 -3.86 -4.00 4.21
CA ASP A 362 -4.75 -2.93 3.78
C ASP A 362 -5.85 -3.44 2.83
N PHE A 363 -6.89 -2.65 2.64
CA PHE A 363 -7.87 -2.91 1.59
C PHE A 363 -8.45 -1.61 1.04
N SER A 364 -8.88 -1.67 -0.22
CA SER A 364 -9.62 -0.63 -0.91
C SER A 364 -11.00 -1.13 -1.30
N LEU A 365 -11.97 -0.23 -1.26
CA LEU A 365 -13.35 -0.49 -1.67
C LEU A 365 -13.66 0.39 -2.88
N THR A 366 -14.17 -0.22 -3.93
CA THR A 366 -14.72 0.47 -5.10
C THR A 366 -16.25 0.33 -5.11
N SER A 367 -16.91 0.78 -6.18
CA SER A 367 -18.35 0.63 -6.32
C SER A 367 -18.82 -0.83 -6.45
N ALA A 368 -17.94 -1.74 -6.90
CA ALA A 368 -18.31 -3.15 -7.17
C ALA A 368 -17.34 -4.19 -6.60
N ASP A 369 -16.11 -3.78 -6.28
CA ASP A 369 -15.03 -4.69 -5.89
C ASP A 369 -14.37 -4.31 -4.57
N ILE A 370 -13.91 -5.33 -3.84
CA ILE A 370 -12.94 -5.20 -2.76
C ILE A 370 -11.59 -5.63 -3.31
N TRP A 371 -10.59 -4.77 -3.12
CA TRP A 371 -9.19 -5.13 -3.30
C TRP A 371 -8.54 -5.24 -1.94
N ALA A 372 -7.80 -6.31 -1.70
CA ALA A 372 -7.17 -6.52 -0.40
C ALA A 372 -5.72 -7.00 -0.55
N LEU A 373 -4.93 -6.60 0.44
CA LEU A 373 -3.49 -6.78 0.53
C LEU A 373 -3.18 -7.42 1.87
N TRP A 374 -2.51 -8.57 1.83
CA TRP A 374 -2.16 -9.36 3.00
C TRP A 374 -0.67 -9.72 3.04
N LEU A 375 -0.27 -10.20 4.19
CA LEU A 375 0.91 -11.01 4.39
C LEU A 375 0.48 -12.45 4.72
N ASP A 376 1.08 -13.43 4.07
CA ASP A 376 0.93 -14.83 4.45
C ASP A 376 1.76 -15.18 5.71
N ASP A 377 1.82 -16.46 6.06
CA ASP A 377 2.59 -16.97 7.20
C ASP A 377 4.11 -16.90 7.02
N GLU A 378 4.59 -16.79 5.78
CA GLU A 378 5.99 -16.57 5.41
C GLU A 378 6.33 -15.07 5.24
N ASN A 379 5.39 -14.17 5.56
CA ASN A 379 5.48 -12.72 5.32
C ASN A 379 5.65 -12.33 3.85
N GLN A 380 5.22 -13.16 2.91
CA GLN A 380 5.14 -12.80 1.51
C GLN A 380 3.88 -11.99 1.23
N THR A 381 3.97 -11.13 0.21
CA THR A 381 2.88 -10.23 -0.15
C THR A 381 1.83 -10.97 -0.97
N VAL A 382 0.59 -10.97 -0.50
CA VAL A 382 -0.55 -11.55 -1.20
C VAL A 382 -1.53 -10.44 -1.55
N VAL A 383 -1.93 -10.37 -2.82
CA VAL A 383 -2.97 -9.44 -3.29
C VAL A 383 -4.06 -10.23 -3.97
N LYS A 384 -5.32 -9.89 -3.67
CA LYS A 384 -6.50 -10.49 -4.28
C LYS A 384 -7.58 -9.43 -4.43
N TYR A 385 -8.51 -9.65 -5.35
CA TYR A 385 -9.70 -8.83 -5.47
C TYR A 385 -10.94 -9.68 -5.70
N ILE A 386 -12.10 -9.14 -5.37
CA ILE A 386 -13.37 -9.84 -5.52
C ILE A 386 -14.49 -8.85 -5.78
N SER A 387 -15.33 -9.19 -6.77
CA SER A 387 -16.57 -8.45 -7.02
C SER A 387 -17.65 -8.89 -6.05
N PHE A 388 -18.18 -7.99 -5.24
CA PHE A 388 -19.27 -8.34 -4.32
C PHE A 388 -20.66 -8.22 -4.95
N GLU A 389 -20.78 -7.60 -6.13
CA GLU A 389 -22.04 -7.52 -6.89
C GLU A 389 -22.23 -8.70 -7.85
N HIS A 390 -21.15 -9.14 -8.51
CA HIS A 390 -21.23 -10.10 -9.62
C HIS A 390 -20.72 -11.51 -9.29
N ASN A 391 -20.00 -11.69 -8.17
CA ASN A 391 -19.40 -12.97 -7.83
C ASN A 391 -20.31 -13.81 -6.91
N GLN A 392 -21.18 -14.62 -7.51
CA GLN A 392 -22.05 -15.54 -6.77
C GLN A 392 -21.29 -16.70 -6.11
N ALA A 393 -20.08 -17.02 -6.59
CA ALA A 393 -19.26 -18.11 -6.08
C ALA A 393 -18.42 -17.72 -4.86
N GLY A 394 -18.26 -16.42 -4.58
CA GLY A 394 -17.44 -15.93 -3.47
C GLY A 394 -15.95 -16.21 -3.62
N GLN A 395 -15.46 -16.40 -4.85
CA GLN A 395 -14.07 -16.74 -5.13
C GLN A 395 -13.20 -15.50 -5.36
N TRP A 396 -12.06 -15.40 -4.70
CA TRP A 396 -11.12 -14.32 -4.91
C TRP A 396 -10.36 -14.50 -6.22
N ASN A 397 -10.27 -13.43 -7.00
CA ASN A 397 -9.45 -13.35 -8.20
C ASN A 397 -7.98 -13.13 -7.84
N GLN A 398 -7.09 -13.68 -8.66
CA GLN A 398 -5.66 -13.73 -8.36
C GLN A 398 -4.91 -12.48 -8.81
N VAL A 399 -3.91 -12.10 -8.03
CA VAL A 399 -2.87 -11.16 -8.46
C VAL A 399 -1.52 -11.83 -8.29
N PHE A 400 -0.78 -11.95 -9.40
CA PHE A 400 0.58 -12.48 -9.41
C PHE A 400 1.55 -11.37 -9.03
N VAL A 401 1.90 -11.34 -7.74
CA VAL A 401 2.91 -10.45 -7.16
C VAL A 401 4.30 -10.91 -7.60
N GLN A 402 5.22 -9.98 -7.80
CA GLN A 402 6.57 -10.33 -8.23
C GLN A 402 7.28 -11.15 -7.11
N PRO A 403 7.84 -12.33 -7.43
CA PRO A 403 8.53 -13.14 -6.44
C PRO A 403 9.81 -12.45 -5.94
N PRO A 404 10.29 -12.79 -4.73
CA PRO A 404 11.61 -12.36 -4.27
C PRO A 404 12.70 -12.86 -5.23
N SER A 405 13.83 -12.17 -5.27
CA SER A 405 14.99 -12.60 -6.07
C SER A 405 15.63 -13.84 -5.43
N ASP A 406 16.10 -14.77 -6.26
CA ASP A 406 16.73 -16.03 -5.80
C ASP A 406 17.91 -15.79 -4.86
N GLU A 407 17.99 -16.58 -3.79
CA GLU A 407 19.09 -16.50 -2.81
C GLU A 407 20.42 -17.02 -3.38
N GLU A 408 20.34 -18.09 -4.16
CA GLU A 408 21.49 -18.74 -4.80
C GLU A 408 21.66 -18.27 -6.24
N VAL A 409 22.90 -18.03 -6.63
CA VAL A 409 23.27 -17.67 -8.01
C VAL A 409 24.05 -18.83 -8.60
N ASN A 410 23.48 -19.47 -9.61
CA ASN A 410 24.12 -20.58 -10.31
C ASN A 410 25.08 -20.03 -11.38
N PHE A 411 26.26 -20.63 -11.48
CA PHE A 411 27.28 -20.29 -12.47
C PHE A 411 27.79 -21.56 -13.14
N GLY A 412 28.10 -21.47 -14.43
CA GLY A 412 28.83 -22.53 -15.12
C GLY A 412 30.32 -22.51 -14.79
N GLU A 413 31.01 -23.65 -14.95
CA GLU A 413 32.43 -23.83 -14.60
C GLU A 413 33.39 -22.79 -15.24
N ASP A 414 33.03 -22.21 -16.39
CA ASP A 414 33.85 -21.27 -17.15
C ASP A 414 33.45 -19.78 -17.00
N GLN A 415 32.48 -19.44 -16.13
CA GLN A 415 31.99 -18.06 -16.00
C GLN A 415 32.75 -17.26 -14.92
N ASP A 416 32.99 -15.97 -15.17
CA ASP A 416 33.56 -15.05 -14.15
C ASP A 416 32.44 -14.68 -13.13
N PRO A 417 32.55 -15.07 -11.84
CA PRO A 417 31.54 -14.77 -10.84
C PRO A 417 31.21 -13.27 -10.79
N ARG A 418 32.22 -12.42 -10.95
CA ARG A 418 32.04 -10.97 -10.93
C ARG A 418 31.07 -10.51 -12.01
N GLU A 419 31.20 -11.02 -13.23
CA GLU A 419 30.35 -10.61 -14.35
C GLU A 419 28.90 -11.05 -14.11
N ILE A 420 28.69 -12.28 -13.65
CA ILE A 420 27.36 -12.84 -13.35
C ILE A 420 26.68 -12.08 -12.20
N TYR A 421 27.38 -11.84 -11.09
CA TYR A 421 26.81 -11.07 -9.98
C TYR A 421 26.53 -9.61 -10.38
N LEU A 422 27.40 -8.97 -11.14
CA LEU A 422 27.17 -7.61 -11.63
C LEU A 422 25.99 -7.55 -12.61
N GLU A 423 25.80 -8.57 -13.44
CA GLU A 423 24.63 -8.68 -14.29
C GLU A 423 23.36 -8.83 -13.46
N ARG A 424 23.34 -9.74 -12.48
CA ARG A 424 22.18 -10.03 -11.61
C ARG A 424 21.83 -8.88 -10.66
N ILE A 425 22.81 -8.19 -10.09
CA ILE A 425 22.55 -7.05 -9.18
C ILE A 425 21.99 -5.86 -9.96
N PHE A 426 22.49 -5.63 -11.17
CA PHE A 426 22.11 -4.48 -11.99
C PHE A 426 21.07 -4.84 -13.07
N SER A 427 20.53 -6.06 -13.05
CA SER A 427 19.52 -6.48 -14.01
C SER A 427 18.19 -5.79 -13.76
N PRO A 428 17.43 -5.56 -14.85
CA PRO A 428 16.08 -5.04 -14.79
C PRO A 428 15.19 -5.72 -13.74
N GLY A 429 14.71 -4.96 -12.75
CA GLY A 429 13.69 -5.46 -11.81
C GLY A 429 14.23 -6.35 -10.68
N SER A 430 15.55 -6.47 -10.52
CA SER A 430 16.16 -7.25 -9.42
C SER A 430 16.27 -6.46 -8.13
N PHE A 431 16.91 -5.29 -8.19
CA PHE A 431 17.12 -4.45 -7.02
C PHE A 431 16.81 -2.98 -7.29
N THR A 432 16.27 -2.30 -6.29
CA THR A 432 16.19 -0.84 -6.29
C THR A 432 17.57 -0.22 -6.09
N ALA A 433 17.81 0.96 -6.68
CA ALA A 433 19.05 1.72 -6.45
C ALA A 433 19.28 2.00 -4.95
N SER A 434 18.20 2.20 -4.19
CA SER A 434 18.24 2.40 -2.74
C SER A 434 18.75 1.17 -1.97
N ALA A 435 18.35 -0.04 -2.37
CA ALA A 435 18.85 -1.28 -1.76
C ALA A 435 20.36 -1.44 -1.98
N ILE A 436 20.81 -1.30 -3.22
CA ILE A 436 22.22 -1.42 -3.60
C ILE A 436 23.07 -0.35 -2.89
N LEU A 437 22.60 0.89 -2.84
CA LEU A 437 23.31 1.98 -2.18
C LEU A 437 23.48 1.73 -0.67
N LYS A 438 22.43 1.23 0.01
CA LYS A 438 22.51 0.87 1.43
C LYS A 438 23.47 -0.29 1.68
N ALA A 439 23.40 -1.33 0.84
CA ALA A 439 24.34 -2.45 0.89
C ALA A 439 25.79 -1.95 0.75
N LEU A 440 26.06 -1.09 -0.24
CA LEU A 440 27.37 -0.48 -0.47
C LEU A 440 27.87 0.36 0.71
N GLN A 441 27.02 1.19 1.30
CA GLN A 441 27.38 2.02 2.46
C GLN A 441 27.83 1.16 3.65
N ILE A 442 27.15 0.06 3.91
CA ILE A 442 27.45 -0.83 5.03
C ILE A 442 28.67 -1.68 4.73
N TYR A 443 28.79 -2.17 3.49
CA TYR A 443 29.93 -2.95 3.04
C TYR A 443 31.25 -2.17 3.19
N ARG A 444 31.27 -0.88 2.85
CA ARG A 444 32.46 -0.02 2.96
C ARG A 444 32.88 0.34 4.40
N ARG A 445 32.05 0.07 5.42
CA ARG A 445 32.29 0.40 6.84
C ARG A 445 32.70 1.86 7.11
N GLY A 446 32.47 2.77 6.17
CA GLY A 446 32.92 4.17 6.21
C GLY A 446 31.84 5.11 6.75
N ALA A 447 32.26 6.21 7.39
CA ALA A 447 31.34 7.25 7.88
C ALA A 447 30.87 8.22 6.78
N GLU A 448 31.48 8.17 5.58
CA GLU A 448 31.11 9.05 4.46
C GLU A 448 29.79 8.60 3.83
N ARG A 449 28.83 9.52 3.77
CA ARG A 449 27.55 9.29 3.10
C ARG A 449 27.75 9.37 1.59
N ILE A 450 27.61 8.24 0.92
CA ILE A 450 27.50 8.18 -0.53
C ILE A 450 26.07 8.63 -0.88
N LEU A 451 25.95 9.75 -1.58
CA LEU A 451 24.67 10.32 -2.01
C LEU A 451 24.69 10.53 -3.53
N ASP A 452 23.53 10.35 -4.16
CA ASP A 452 23.24 10.77 -5.53
C ASP A 452 24.18 10.21 -6.63
N LEU A 453 24.48 8.92 -6.57
CA LEU A 453 25.17 8.24 -7.68
C LEU A 453 24.22 7.95 -8.85
N SER A 454 24.72 8.13 -10.07
CA SER A 454 24.07 7.56 -11.27
C SER A 454 24.18 6.03 -11.24
N TRP A 455 23.34 5.34 -12.02
CA TRP A 455 23.38 3.87 -12.11
C TRP A 455 24.75 3.31 -12.47
N GLU A 456 25.42 3.92 -13.46
CA GLU A 456 26.77 3.54 -13.89
C GLU A 456 27.82 3.82 -12.81
N ALA A 457 27.71 4.96 -12.12
CA ALA A 457 28.60 5.28 -11.01
C ALA A 457 28.40 4.30 -9.85
N LEU A 458 27.15 3.94 -9.53
CA LEU A 458 26.83 2.96 -8.51
C LEU A 458 27.43 1.59 -8.85
N LYS A 459 27.30 1.14 -10.11
CA LYS A 459 27.93 -0.11 -10.59
C LYS A 459 29.44 -0.08 -10.40
N LYS A 460 30.10 0.99 -10.83
CA LYS A 460 31.55 1.16 -10.67
C LYS A 460 31.97 1.16 -9.20
N GLU A 461 31.26 1.89 -8.35
CA GLU A 461 31.57 1.99 -6.92
C GLU A 461 31.37 0.64 -6.20
N VAL A 462 30.37 -0.15 -6.58
CA VAL A 462 30.19 -1.54 -6.10
C VAL A 462 31.35 -2.41 -6.53
N THR A 463 31.72 -2.41 -7.81
CA THR A 463 32.87 -3.20 -8.31
C THR A 463 34.14 -2.88 -7.54
N VAL A 464 34.48 -1.60 -7.39
CA VAL A 464 35.67 -1.16 -6.66
C VAL A 464 35.61 -1.58 -5.18
N ALA A 465 34.44 -1.51 -4.54
CA ALA A 465 34.31 -1.86 -3.14
C ALA A 465 34.58 -3.36 -2.88
N VAL A 466 33.98 -4.22 -3.70
CA VAL A 466 34.15 -5.68 -3.57
C VAL A 466 35.57 -6.08 -3.97
N GLU A 467 36.13 -5.51 -5.04
CA GLU A 467 37.50 -5.79 -5.48
C GLU A 467 38.56 -5.35 -4.45
N ASN A 468 38.37 -4.21 -3.77
CA ASN A 468 39.32 -3.77 -2.73
C ASN A 468 39.34 -4.72 -1.53
N GLU A 469 38.18 -5.20 -1.09
CA GLU A 469 38.09 -6.18 -0.01
C GLU A 469 38.70 -7.52 -0.44
N LEU A 470 38.45 -7.96 -1.68
CA LEU A 470 39.09 -9.14 -2.27
C LEU A 470 40.62 -9.01 -2.28
N GLN A 471 41.14 -7.89 -2.80
CA GLN A 471 42.60 -7.63 -2.86
C GLN A 471 43.25 -7.59 -1.48
N SER A 472 42.53 -7.12 -0.45
CA SER A 472 43.05 -7.10 0.93
C SER A 472 43.33 -8.49 1.50
N ARG A 473 42.71 -9.55 0.92
CA ARG A 473 42.89 -10.94 1.32
C ARG A 473 43.92 -11.70 0.51
N VAL A 474 44.21 -11.26 -0.70
CA VAL A 474 45.24 -11.87 -1.54
C VAL A 474 46.61 -11.44 -1.01
N THR A 475 47.16 -12.21 -0.07
CA THR A 475 48.44 -11.91 0.58
C THR A 475 49.65 -12.54 -0.11
N GLU A 476 49.43 -13.46 -1.05
CA GLU A 476 50.49 -14.24 -1.70
C GLU A 476 50.79 -13.76 -3.13
N TYR A 477 52.04 -13.91 -3.56
CA TYR A 477 52.53 -13.46 -4.87
C TYR A 477 52.08 -14.39 -6.03
N GLU A 478 51.78 -15.66 -5.74
CA GLU A 478 51.13 -16.62 -6.64
C GLU A 478 49.87 -17.14 -5.94
N PHE A 479 48.70 -16.86 -6.50
CA PHE A 479 47.40 -17.28 -5.95
C PHE A 479 46.75 -18.26 -6.94
N PRO A 480 46.36 -19.49 -6.52
CA PRO A 480 45.76 -20.46 -7.42
C PRO A 480 44.48 -19.92 -8.06
N PRO A 481 44.23 -20.16 -9.37
CA PRO A 481 43.06 -19.62 -10.06
C PRO A 481 41.75 -20.16 -9.50
N GLU A 482 41.72 -21.42 -9.06
CA GLU A 482 40.55 -22.06 -8.44
C GLU A 482 40.22 -21.43 -7.07
N GLU A 483 41.25 -21.17 -6.25
CA GLU A 483 41.08 -20.47 -4.98
C GLU A 483 40.65 -19.01 -5.21
N PHE A 484 41.15 -18.35 -6.27
CA PHE A 484 40.73 -17.00 -6.63
C PHE A 484 39.25 -16.94 -6.99
N HIS A 485 38.81 -17.91 -7.81
CA HIS A 485 37.42 -18.03 -8.23
C HIS A 485 36.50 -18.21 -7.01
N GLN A 486 36.82 -19.14 -6.11
CA GLN A 486 36.05 -19.38 -4.88
C GLN A 486 36.01 -18.13 -3.99
N LEU A 487 37.13 -17.39 -3.89
CA LEU A 487 37.17 -16.15 -3.12
C LEU A 487 36.33 -15.05 -3.78
N GLN A 488 36.33 -14.93 -5.11
CA GLN A 488 35.45 -14.00 -5.81
C GLN A 488 33.98 -14.33 -5.51
N GLU A 489 33.58 -15.60 -5.62
CA GLU A 489 32.22 -16.06 -5.32
C GLU A 489 31.82 -15.72 -3.88
N GLU A 490 32.69 -15.99 -2.89
CA GLU A 490 32.44 -15.69 -1.48
C GLU A 490 32.18 -14.19 -1.24
N TYR A 491 32.94 -13.30 -1.87
CA TYR A 491 32.82 -11.86 -1.62
C TYR A 491 31.64 -11.24 -2.37
N TRP A 492 31.37 -11.70 -3.60
CA TRP A 492 30.22 -11.26 -4.37
C TRP A 492 28.89 -11.80 -3.83
N SER A 493 28.83 -13.07 -3.41
CA SER A 493 27.65 -13.65 -2.74
C SER A 493 27.30 -12.90 -1.46
N ARG A 494 28.29 -12.50 -0.65
CA ARG A 494 28.07 -11.66 0.54
C ARG A 494 27.46 -10.31 0.21
N PHE A 495 27.95 -9.64 -0.83
CA PHE A 495 27.39 -8.35 -1.25
C PHE A 495 25.98 -8.52 -1.82
N TYR A 496 25.74 -9.56 -2.61
CA TYR A 496 24.44 -9.92 -3.16
C TYR A 496 23.41 -10.20 -2.04
N ALA A 497 23.77 -11.01 -1.04
CA ALA A 497 22.93 -11.29 0.12
C ALA A 497 22.57 -10.01 0.91
N CYS A 498 23.49 -9.06 1.02
CA CYS A 498 23.18 -7.74 1.60
C CYS A 498 22.15 -6.98 0.75
N CYS A 499 22.25 -7.03 -0.58
CA CYS A 499 21.27 -6.42 -1.47
C CYS A 499 19.88 -7.06 -1.30
N LEU A 500 19.81 -8.40 -1.22
CA LEU A 500 18.57 -9.15 -0.96
C LEU A 500 17.89 -8.69 0.33
N GLN A 501 18.63 -8.66 1.44
CA GLN A 501 18.08 -8.25 2.73
C GLN A 501 17.49 -6.82 2.71
N TYR A 502 18.17 -5.87 2.05
CA TYR A 502 17.66 -4.50 1.96
C TYR A 502 16.50 -4.37 0.97
N GLN A 503 16.49 -5.16 -0.10
CA GLN A 503 15.38 -5.19 -1.03
C GLN A 503 14.13 -5.78 -0.39
N GLU A 504 14.25 -6.88 0.37
CA GLU A 504 13.15 -7.47 1.13
C GLU A 504 12.53 -6.44 2.10
N ALA A 505 13.36 -5.73 2.86
CA ALA A 505 12.91 -4.68 3.76
C ALA A 505 12.24 -3.49 3.03
N LEU A 506 12.62 -3.19 1.79
CA LEU A 506 12.00 -2.15 0.96
C LEU A 506 10.73 -2.66 0.25
N SER A 507 10.63 -3.97 0.03
CA SER A 507 9.46 -4.64 -0.57
C SER A 507 8.31 -4.83 0.41
N THR A 508 8.49 -4.55 1.71
CA THR A 508 7.42 -4.65 2.72
C THR A 508 6.17 -3.85 2.26
N PRO A 509 5.02 -4.51 2.10
CA PRO A 509 3.79 -3.86 1.65
C PRO A 509 3.23 -2.95 2.74
N LEU A 510 2.80 -1.74 2.38
CA LEU A 510 2.23 -0.76 3.31
C LEU A 510 0.76 -0.47 3.03
N ALA A 511 0.36 -0.35 1.77
CA ALA A 511 -0.99 0.00 1.38
C ALA A 511 -1.30 -0.36 -0.07
N LEU A 512 -2.58 -0.32 -0.42
CA LEU A 512 -3.06 -0.41 -1.79
C LEU A 512 -3.84 0.85 -2.16
N HIS A 513 -3.57 1.42 -3.33
CA HIS A 513 -4.36 2.53 -3.88
C HIS A 513 -5.05 2.10 -5.16
N VAL A 514 -6.38 2.27 -5.22
CA VAL A 514 -7.19 1.99 -6.41
C VAL A 514 -7.79 3.31 -6.88
N ASN A 515 -7.51 3.67 -8.12
CA ASN A 515 -8.17 4.77 -8.80
C ASN A 515 -9.38 4.23 -9.58
N PRO A 516 -10.62 4.47 -9.12
CA PRO A 516 -11.81 3.98 -9.81
C PRO A 516 -12.05 4.67 -11.15
N SER A 517 -11.51 5.87 -11.38
CA SER A 517 -11.72 6.62 -12.61
C SER A 517 -10.85 6.09 -13.77
N THR A 518 -9.63 5.66 -13.48
CA THR A 518 -8.70 5.13 -14.50
C THR A 518 -8.50 3.61 -14.41
N SER A 519 -9.13 2.95 -13.45
CA SER A 519 -8.88 1.55 -13.07
C SER A 519 -7.43 1.24 -12.70
N MET A 520 -6.62 2.26 -12.39
CA MET A 520 -5.22 2.07 -12.00
C MET A 520 -5.16 1.52 -10.58
N VAL A 521 -4.42 0.43 -10.40
CA VAL A 521 -4.15 -0.15 -9.09
C VAL A 521 -2.66 -0.08 -8.78
N CYS A 522 -2.35 0.43 -7.59
CA CYS A 522 -1.01 0.72 -7.12
C CYS A 522 -0.76 -0.05 -5.82
N LEU A 523 0.35 -0.78 -5.77
CA LEU A 523 0.85 -1.43 -4.57
C LEU A 523 1.97 -0.56 -3.97
N LEU A 524 1.71 0.01 -2.79
CA LEU A 524 2.61 0.91 -2.11
C LEU A 524 3.49 0.11 -1.15
N LYS A 525 4.76 -0.08 -1.51
CA LYS A 525 5.77 -0.75 -0.69
C LYS A 525 6.63 0.28 0.03
N LYS A 526 7.38 -0.15 1.04
CA LYS A 526 8.19 0.75 1.88
C LYS A 526 9.22 1.57 1.11
N GLY A 527 9.79 0.99 0.05
CA GLY A 527 10.85 1.62 -0.75
C GLY A 527 10.46 2.10 -2.13
N PHE A 528 9.35 1.62 -2.69
CA PHE A 528 8.97 1.85 -4.07
C PHE A 528 7.47 1.62 -4.28
N LEU A 529 6.99 2.06 -5.43
CA LEU A 529 5.64 1.84 -5.93
C LEU A 529 5.66 0.76 -7.02
N SER A 530 4.64 -0.10 -7.02
CA SER A 530 4.36 -1.02 -8.12
C SER A 530 2.96 -0.81 -8.68
N PHE A 531 2.75 -1.21 -9.92
CA PHE A 531 1.47 -1.16 -10.60
C PHE A 531 0.94 -2.58 -10.78
N LEU A 532 -0.38 -2.76 -10.60
CA LEU A 532 -1.04 -4.00 -10.99
C LEU A 532 -1.70 -3.78 -12.34
N VAL A 533 -1.34 -4.58 -13.31
CA VAL A 533 -1.91 -4.52 -14.66
C VAL A 533 -2.67 -5.81 -14.98
N PRO A 534 -3.74 -5.75 -15.79
CA PRO A 534 -4.45 -6.96 -16.20
C PRO A 534 -3.49 -7.99 -16.81
N CYS A 535 -3.62 -9.24 -16.38
CA CYS A 535 -2.81 -10.36 -16.84
C CYS A 535 -3.37 -10.92 -18.15
N PHE A 536 -2.51 -11.17 -19.14
CA PHE A 536 -2.93 -11.87 -20.35
C PHE A 536 -3.27 -13.33 -20.04
N GLY A 537 -4.21 -13.92 -20.78
CA GLY A 537 -4.67 -15.29 -20.50
C GLY A 537 -3.56 -16.34 -20.52
N VAL A 538 -2.56 -16.21 -21.40
CA VAL A 538 -1.40 -17.13 -21.44
C VAL A 538 -0.52 -16.98 -20.20
N ASP A 539 -0.27 -15.75 -19.77
CA ASP A 539 0.51 -15.47 -18.55
C ASP A 539 -0.22 -15.98 -17.31
N HIS A 540 -1.55 -15.84 -17.26
CA HIS A 540 -2.38 -16.42 -16.19
C HIS A 540 -2.19 -17.93 -16.11
N LEU A 541 -2.33 -18.63 -17.24
CA LEU A 541 -2.13 -20.07 -17.30
C LEU A 541 -0.69 -20.48 -16.94
N TYR A 542 0.30 -19.65 -17.22
CA TYR A 542 1.69 -19.91 -16.84
C TYR A 542 1.95 -19.70 -15.35
N LEU A 543 1.34 -18.68 -14.73
CA LEU A 543 1.60 -18.27 -13.34
C LEU A 543 0.67 -18.90 -12.29
N SER A 544 -0.53 -19.37 -12.67
CA SER A 544 -1.49 -20.00 -11.74
C SER A 544 -0.87 -21.18 -10.97
N SER A 545 -1.35 -21.57 -9.80
CA SER A 545 -0.87 -22.84 -9.19
C SER A 545 -1.57 -24.05 -9.84
N SER A 546 -1.02 -25.26 -9.66
CA SER A 546 -1.66 -26.50 -10.14
C SER A 546 -3.09 -26.68 -9.61
N GLU A 547 -3.32 -26.32 -8.34
CA GLU A 547 -4.63 -26.33 -7.70
C GLU A 547 -5.60 -25.36 -8.38
N ASN A 548 -5.15 -24.13 -8.66
CA ASN A 548 -5.98 -23.10 -9.29
C ASN A 548 -6.30 -23.43 -10.75
N LEU A 549 -5.34 -23.99 -11.50
CA LEU A 549 -5.57 -24.48 -12.86
C LEU A 549 -6.62 -25.60 -12.92
N SER A 550 -6.73 -26.43 -11.88
CA SER A 550 -7.70 -27.53 -11.84
C SER A 550 -9.14 -27.05 -11.61
N MET A 551 -9.30 -25.82 -11.14
CA MET A 551 -10.59 -25.18 -10.88
C MET A 551 -11.08 -24.31 -12.07
N GLU A 552 -10.27 -24.17 -13.13
CA GLU A 552 -10.67 -23.44 -14.33
C GLU A 552 -11.59 -24.29 -15.21
N ASP A 553 -12.90 -24.02 -15.16
CA ASP A 553 -13.91 -24.79 -15.92
C ASP A 553 -13.89 -24.53 -17.44
N GLU A 554 -13.50 -23.32 -17.90
CA GLU A 554 -13.33 -22.96 -19.32
C GLU A 554 -12.28 -21.85 -19.44
N THR A 555 -11.20 -22.06 -20.22
CA THR A 555 -10.13 -21.06 -20.39
C THR A 555 -10.62 -19.90 -21.28
N SER A 556 -10.37 -18.66 -20.88
CA SER A 556 -10.72 -17.46 -21.68
C SER A 556 -9.78 -17.21 -22.87
N VAL A 557 -8.86 -18.15 -23.14
CA VAL A 557 -7.83 -18.03 -24.17
C VAL A 557 -8.42 -18.17 -25.57
N THR A 558 -9.53 -18.91 -25.71
CA THR A 558 -10.20 -19.15 -27.00
C THR A 558 -11.70 -19.31 -26.80
N GLU A 559 -12.49 -18.93 -27.82
CA GLU A 559 -13.94 -19.14 -27.82
C GLU A 559 -14.31 -20.60 -28.11
N ASP A 560 -13.36 -21.42 -28.62
CA ASP A 560 -13.57 -22.84 -28.90
C ASP A 560 -13.25 -23.72 -27.67
N PRO A 561 -14.23 -24.40 -27.07
CA PRO A 561 -14.06 -25.11 -25.81
C PRO A 561 -13.13 -26.33 -25.91
N ASP A 562 -13.05 -26.98 -27.08
CA ASP A 562 -12.14 -28.11 -27.25
C ASP A 562 -10.68 -27.63 -27.35
N THR A 563 -10.42 -26.57 -28.12
CA THR A 563 -9.11 -25.92 -28.14
C THR A 563 -8.72 -25.38 -26.75
N ALA A 564 -9.67 -24.80 -26.00
CA ALA A 564 -9.45 -24.31 -24.63
C ALA A 564 -8.95 -25.43 -23.70
N ARG A 565 -9.55 -26.62 -23.80
CA ARG A 565 -9.16 -27.81 -23.03
C ARG A 565 -7.78 -28.33 -23.45
N ASP A 566 -7.51 -28.41 -24.75
CA ASP A 566 -6.24 -28.87 -25.28
C ASP A 566 -5.08 -27.95 -24.84
N VAL A 567 -5.29 -26.63 -24.84
CA VAL A 567 -4.32 -25.65 -24.34
C VAL A 567 -4.06 -25.85 -22.85
N LEU A 568 -5.10 -26.02 -22.04
CA LEU A 568 -4.95 -26.26 -20.61
C LEU A 568 -4.14 -27.53 -20.34
N GLN A 569 -4.41 -28.61 -21.08
CA GLN A 569 -3.68 -29.87 -20.96
C GLN A 569 -2.21 -29.72 -21.37
N LEU A 570 -1.93 -28.99 -22.46
CA LEU A 570 -0.55 -28.69 -22.87
C LEU A 570 0.20 -27.91 -21.79
N VAL A 571 -0.41 -26.89 -21.20
CA VAL A 571 0.19 -26.10 -20.11
C VAL A 571 0.51 -26.99 -18.91
N GLN A 572 -0.40 -27.89 -18.53
CA GLN A 572 -0.15 -28.87 -17.47
C GLN A 572 1.06 -29.77 -17.80
N CYS A 573 1.16 -30.27 -19.03
CA CYS A 573 2.31 -31.07 -19.46
C CYS A 573 3.62 -30.28 -19.42
N LEU A 574 3.62 -29.04 -19.90
CA LEU A 574 4.81 -28.18 -19.90
C LEU A 574 5.31 -27.87 -18.49
N ARG A 575 4.40 -27.71 -17.52
CA ARG A 575 4.76 -27.50 -16.11
C ARG A 575 5.42 -28.72 -15.49
N LEU A 576 4.84 -29.91 -15.68
CA LEU A 576 5.43 -31.15 -15.20
C LEU A 576 6.83 -31.37 -15.76
N LEU A 577 7.04 -31.02 -17.03
CA LEU A 577 8.36 -31.02 -17.64
C LEU A 577 9.28 -29.97 -16.98
N GLY A 578 8.82 -28.73 -16.82
CA GLY A 578 9.60 -27.66 -16.18
C GLY A 578 10.04 -28.00 -14.77
N GLU A 579 9.18 -28.62 -13.95
CA GLU A 579 9.50 -29.10 -12.59
C GLU A 579 10.57 -30.20 -12.59
N SER A 580 10.72 -30.93 -13.70
CA SER A 580 11.72 -32.00 -13.83
C SER A 580 13.08 -31.47 -14.31
N VAL A 581 13.14 -30.31 -14.95
CA VAL A 581 14.36 -29.72 -15.51
C VAL A 581 15.19 -29.07 -14.39
N SER A 582 16.43 -29.53 -14.21
CA SER A 582 17.35 -28.90 -13.26
C SER A 582 17.89 -27.56 -13.77
N PRO A 583 18.39 -26.67 -12.89
CA PRO A 583 19.02 -25.42 -13.30
C PRO A 583 20.15 -25.61 -14.33
N ASP A 584 20.95 -26.67 -14.19
CA ASP A 584 22.04 -27.00 -15.14
C ASP A 584 21.51 -27.37 -16.52
N MET A 585 20.42 -28.14 -16.58
CA MET A 585 19.75 -28.51 -17.83
C MET A 585 19.15 -27.27 -18.50
N ALA A 586 18.53 -26.37 -17.72
CA ALA A 586 18.00 -25.10 -18.23
C ALA A 586 19.12 -24.22 -18.79
N LEU A 587 20.22 -24.05 -18.06
CA LEU A 587 21.40 -23.30 -18.49
C LEU A 587 22.01 -23.87 -19.77
N MET A 588 22.04 -25.21 -19.92
CA MET A 588 22.50 -25.86 -21.16
C MET A 588 21.63 -25.46 -22.36
N MET A 589 20.31 -25.45 -22.19
CA MET A 589 19.37 -25.05 -23.23
C MET A 589 19.51 -23.57 -23.57
N GLU A 590 19.59 -22.69 -22.56
CA GLU A 590 19.77 -21.25 -22.74
C GLU A 590 21.05 -20.94 -23.51
N LYS A 591 22.18 -21.54 -23.13
CA LYS A 591 23.45 -21.39 -23.86
C LYS A 591 23.35 -21.89 -25.30
N ALA A 592 22.64 -22.99 -25.54
CA ALA A 592 22.46 -23.46 -26.91
C ALA A 592 21.68 -22.45 -27.76
N VAL A 593 20.61 -21.86 -27.22
CA VAL A 593 19.82 -20.84 -27.90
C VAL A 593 20.62 -19.55 -28.13
N GLU A 594 21.34 -19.08 -27.10
CA GLU A 594 22.19 -17.88 -27.17
C GLU A 594 23.26 -17.99 -28.26
N HIS A 595 23.90 -19.16 -28.35
CA HIS A 595 24.93 -19.43 -29.36
C HIS A 595 24.35 -19.86 -30.71
N LEU A 596 23.02 -19.82 -30.89
CA LEU A 596 22.31 -20.23 -32.10
C LEU A 596 22.64 -21.68 -32.52
N HIS A 597 22.95 -22.54 -31.54
CA HIS A 597 23.09 -23.97 -31.76
C HIS A 597 21.72 -24.60 -32.03
N PRO A 598 21.66 -25.74 -32.75
CA PRO A 598 20.41 -26.46 -32.96
C PRO A 598 19.81 -26.89 -31.61
N PRO A 599 18.63 -26.36 -31.22
CA PRO A 599 18.03 -26.61 -29.91
C PRO A 599 17.68 -28.09 -29.72
N GLU A 600 17.50 -28.85 -30.81
CA GLU A 600 17.22 -30.28 -30.77
C GLU A 600 18.35 -31.07 -30.09
N LYS A 601 19.60 -30.67 -30.31
CA LYS A 601 20.77 -31.33 -29.70
C LYS A 601 20.88 -31.06 -28.21
N ALA A 602 20.48 -29.87 -27.77
CA ALA A 602 20.42 -29.55 -26.35
C ALA A 602 19.26 -30.31 -25.69
N ALA A 603 18.10 -30.37 -26.36
CA ALA A 603 16.94 -31.13 -25.89
C ALA A 603 17.24 -32.62 -25.74
N GLU A 604 17.96 -33.24 -26.69
CA GLU A 604 18.40 -34.63 -26.60
C GLU A 604 19.24 -34.89 -25.35
N ARG A 605 20.19 -34.00 -25.03
CA ARG A 605 21.03 -34.12 -23.83
C ARG A 605 20.25 -33.92 -22.54
N VAL A 606 19.33 -32.96 -22.51
CA VAL A 606 18.43 -32.76 -21.36
C VAL A 606 17.59 -34.02 -21.15
N LEU A 607 17.02 -34.59 -22.22
CA LEU A 607 16.26 -35.83 -22.15
C LEU A 607 17.11 -37.01 -21.65
N GLU A 608 18.32 -37.19 -22.16
CA GLU A 608 19.25 -38.21 -21.67
C GLU A 608 19.54 -38.06 -20.18
N SER A 609 19.74 -36.83 -19.71
CA SER A 609 19.99 -36.54 -18.30
C SER A 609 18.76 -36.78 -17.41
N LEU A 610 17.56 -36.46 -17.89
CA LEU A 610 16.31 -36.76 -17.17
C LEU A 610 16.12 -38.27 -17.01
N LEU A 611 16.33 -39.03 -18.09
CA LEU A 611 16.21 -40.50 -18.09
C LEU A 611 17.30 -41.18 -17.25
N ALA A 612 18.47 -40.55 -17.09
CA ALA A 612 19.55 -41.06 -16.25
C ALA A 612 19.27 -40.87 -14.75
N ASN A 613 18.58 -39.81 -14.36
CA ASN A 613 18.23 -39.51 -12.96
C ASN A 613 17.03 -40.34 -12.43
N GLU A 614 16.28 -41.02 -13.30
CA GLU A 614 15.19 -41.95 -12.91
C GLU A 614 15.67 -43.40 -12.59
N ARG A 615 16.98 -43.67 -12.69
CA ARG A 615 17.59 -44.97 -12.34
C ARG A 615 18.37 -44.90 -11.04
#